data_AF-A0A356X039-F1
#
_entry.id   AF-A0A356X039-F1
#
_cell.length_a   1.000
_cell.length_b   1.000
_cell.length_c   1.000
_cell.angle_alpha   90.00
_cell.angle_beta   90.00
_cell.angle_gamma   90.00
#
_symmetry.space_group_name_H-M   'P 1'
#
loop_
_entity.id
_entity.type
_entity.pdbx_description
1 polymer ?
#
loop_
_entity_poly.entity_id
_entity_poly.type
_entity_poly.pdbx_seq_one_letter_code
_entity_poly.pdbx_strand_id
1 'polypeptide(L)'
;MVDTDKSATVYELFNEDPETFLDLNSKPARVSINGKRHYETPFQTGPAASVTTIISETASEANKKKLEMWAKQNPGVKEAAAERGTAIHSCMEMFLKKEDVDVPQEYQEFWTGMPEILGQFQEVLWAETPLRDDHQFALSEDGIGRVWGRDEEERPWVGSPDIIGVAGNKLTLADLKTSVKPYCRWWPKELEKGSPEWRARLGGYMKFQKCCLQLGAYAL
;
A
#
# COMPACT_ATOMS: atom_id res chain seq x y z
N MET A 1 -8.83 10.97 -33.78
CA MET A 1 -7.47 10.42 -33.68
C MET A 1 -7.53 9.35 -32.63
N VAL A 2 -7.27 8.10 -33.01
CA VAL A 2 -7.17 6.99 -32.06
C VAL A 2 -5.85 7.21 -31.32
N ASP A 3 -5.90 7.21 -30.01
CA ASP A 3 -4.77 7.43 -29.12
C ASP A 3 -3.81 6.23 -29.25
N THR A 4 -2.84 6.34 -30.16
CA THR A 4 -1.90 5.26 -30.53
C THR A 4 -0.73 5.11 -29.55
N ASP A 5 -0.69 5.91 -28.47
CA ASP A 5 0.44 5.98 -27.52
C ASP A 5 0.13 5.35 -26.15
N LYS A 6 -0.93 4.54 -26.04
CA LYS A 6 -1.17 3.80 -24.79
C LYS A 6 -0.33 2.52 -24.78
N SER A 7 0.71 2.50 -23.94
CA SER A 7 1.40 1.27 -23.59
C SER A 7 0.40 0.21 -23.13
N ALA A 8 0.60 -1.04 -23.55
CA ALA A 8 -0.25 -2.15 -23.15
C ALA A 8 -0.35 -2.24 -21.62
N THR A 9 -1.55 -2.45 -21.11
CA THR A 9 -1.78 -2.73 -19.69
C THR A 9 -1.15 -4.07 -19.30
N VAL A 10 -0.88 -4.26 -18.01
CA VAL A 10 -0.34 -5.53 -17.51
C VAL A 10 -1.30 -6.70 -17.79
N TYR A 11 -2.61 -6.44 -17.79
CA TYR A 11 -3.62 -7.44 -18.13
C TYR A 11 -3.56 -7.84 -19.62
N GLU A 12 -3.33 -6.89 -20.52
CA GLU A 12 -3.11 -7.18 -21.94
C GLU A 12 -1.83 -8.00 -22.13
N LEU A 13 -0.73 -7.62 -21.48
CA LEU A 13 0.53 -8.39 -21.49
C LEU A 13 0.33 -9.83 -20.98
N PHE A 14 -0.45 -10.02 -19.92
CA PHE A 14 -0.77 -11.34 -19.40
C PHE A 14 -1.54 -12.18 -20.41
N ASN A 15 -2.51 -11.60 -21.12
CA ASN A 15 -3.27 -12.34 -22.13
C ASN A 15 -2.43 -12.68 -23.38
N GLU A 16 -1.44 -11.86 -23.71
CA GLU A 16 -0.50 -12.10 -24.82
C GLU A 16 0.55 -13.17 -24.47
N ASP A 17 1.09 -13.14 -23.25
CA ASP A 17 2.10 -14.08 -22.77
C ASP A 17 1.81 -14.55 -21.33
N PRO A 18 0.87 -15.49 -21.15
CA PRO A 18 0.54 -16.01 -19.82
C PRO A 18 1.69 -16.78 -19.17
N GLU A 19 2.58 -17.41 -19.95
CA GLU A 19 3.65 -18.27 -19.45
C GLU A 19 4.66 -17.47 -18.63
N THR A 20 5.01 -16.26 -19.06
CA THR A 20 5.89 -15.36 -18.29
C THR A 20 5.32 -15.05 -16.92
N PHE A 21 4.01 -14.82 -16.80
CA PHE A 21 3.37 -14.55 -15.50
C PHE A 21 3.29 -15.80 -14.63
N LEU A 22 3.05 -16.97 -15.21
CA LEU A 22 3.07 -18.23 -14.46
C LEU A 22 4.47 -18.54 -13.89
N ASP A 23 5.53 -18.34 -14.69
CA ASP A 23 6.91 -18.45 -14.19
C ASP A 23 7.21 -17.42 -13.09
N LEU A 24 6.78 -16.16 -13.28
CA LEU A 24 6.90 -15.10 -12.27
C LEU A 24 6.16 -15.40 -10.97
N ASN A 25 5.05 -16.14 -11.04
CA ASN A 25 4.26 -16.56 -9.88
C ASN A 25 4.88 -17.75 -9.16
N SER A 26 5.69 -18.57 -9.83
CA SER A 26 6.46 -19.66 -9.22
C SER A 26 7.73 -19.22 -8.48
N LYS A 27 7.91 -17.90 -8.29
CA LYS A 27 9.08 -17.29 -7.65
C LYS A 27 8.63 -16.40 -6.49
N PRO A 28 9.50 -16.19 -5.48
CA PRO A 28 9.19 -15.25 -4.42
C PRO A 28 8.93 -13.85 -4.99
N ALA A 29 7.92 -13.14 -4.48
CA ALA A 29 7.59 -11.82 -5.02
C ALA A 29 8.72 -10.82 -4.86
N ARG A 30 9.46 -10.90 -3.75
CA ARG A 30 10.33 -9.82 -3.25
C ARG A 30 11.80 -10.21 -3.38
N VAL A 31 12.58 -9.24 -3.85
CA VAL A 31 14.05 -9.28 -3.79
C VAL A 31 14.58 -8.04 -3.07
N SER A 32 15.71 -8.19 -2.38
CA SER A 32 16.38 -7.09 -1.68
C SER A 32 17.57 -6.62 -2.50
N ILE A 33 17.52 -5.37 -2.97
CA ILE A 33 18.61 -4.74 -3.73
C ILE A 33 19.03 -3.50 -2.94
N ASN A 34 20.31 -3.43 -2.54
CA ASN A 34 20.86 -2.36 -1.70
C ASN A 34 20.07 -2.14 -0.39
N GLY A 35 19.56 -3.22 0.21
CA GLY A 35 18.75 -3.17 1.43
C GLY A 35 17.34 -2.60 1.23
N LYS A 36 16.90 -2.42 -0.02
CA LYS A 36 15.59 -1.86 -0.38
C LYS A 36 14.74 -2.92 -1.07
N ARG A 37 13.44 -2.82 -0.82
CA ARG A 37 12.45 -3.75 -1.37
C ARG A 37 12.23 -3.49 -2.86
N HIS A 38 12.47 -4.53 -3.65
CA HIS A 38 12.16 -4.62 -5.06
C HIS A 38 11.30 -5.87 -5.30
N TYR A 39 10.69 -5.93 -6.47
CA TYR A 39 9.84 -7.02 -6.90
C TYR A 39 10.28 -7.49 -8.27
N GLU A 40 10.23 -8.80 -8.47
CA GLU A 40 10.30 -9.35 -9.82
C GLU A 40 9.12 -8.83 -10.65
N THR A 41 9.37 -8.57 -11.93
CA THR A 41 8.37 -7.97 -12.82
C THR A 41 8.26 -8.74 -14.13
N PRO A 42 7.09 -8.69 -14.80
CA PRO A 42 6.95 -9.23 -16.15
C PRO A 42 7.62 -8.32 -17.20
N PHE A 43 8.21 -7.19 -16.79
CA PHE A 43 8.86 -6.26 -17.70
C PHE A 43 10.31 -6.70 -17.96
N GLN A 44 10.75 -6.56 -19.21
CA GLN A 44 12.10 -6.97 -19.66
C GLN A 44 13.25 -6.09 -19.10
N THR A 45 12.93 -5.21 -18.15
CA THR A 45 13.84 -4.25 -17.49
C THR A 45 14.44 -4.79 -16.18
N GLY A 46 14.00 -5.96 -15.71
CA GLY A 46 14.43 -6.55 -14.44
C GLY A 46 13.58 -6.14 -13.23
N PRO A 47 14.06 -6.39 -11.99
CA PRO A 47 13.31 -6.11 -10.77
C PRO A 47 13.04 -4.61 -10.58
N ALA A 48 11.81 -4.27 -10.19
CA ALA A 48 11.38 -2.89 -10.01
C ALA A 48 11.24 -2.52 -8.54
N ALA A 49 11.47 -1.24 -8.23
CA ALA A 49 11.34 -0.73 -6.88
C ALA A 49 9.89 -0.72 -6.41
N SER A 50 9.68 -0.95 -5.11
CA SER A 50 8.34 -0.80 -4.54
C SER A 50 7.88 0.67 -4.50
N VAL A 51 6.58 0.95 -4.59
CA VAL A 51 5.99 2.29 -4.37
C VAL A 51 6.51 2.90 -3.05
N THR A 52 6.60 2.09 -1.99
CA THR A 52 7.12 2.53 -0.69
C THR A 52 8.61 2.89 -0.75
N THR A 53 9.40 2.14 -1.53
CA THR A 53 10.83 2.42 -1.76
C THR A 53 10.98 3.76 -2.49
N ILE A 54 10.26 3.96 -3.60
CA ILE A 54 10.32 5.19 -4.40
C ILE A 54 9.98 6.40 -3.54
N ILE A 55 8.86 6.38 -2.83
CA ILE A 55 8.43 7.49 -1.96
C ILE A 55 9.44 7.78 -0.84
N SER A 56 10.10 6.75 -0.31
CA SER A 56 11.10 6.92 0.75
C SER A 56 12.40 7.54 0.19
N GLU A 57 12.80 7.16 -1.02
CA GLU A 57 13.99 7.69 -1.69
C GLU A 57 13.83 9.12 -2.18
N THR A 58 12.64 9.47 -2.67
CA THR A 58 12.33 10.82 -3.15
C THR A 58 11.93 11.79 -2.04
N ALA A 59 11.81 11.31 -0.79
CA ALA A 59 11.60 12.18 0.37
C ALA A 59 12.77 13.17 0.54
N SER A 60 12.47 14.39 0.99
CA SER A 60 13.51 15.40 1.20
C SER A 60 14.55 14.96 2.24
N GLU A 61 15.81 15.36 2.04
CA GLU A 61 16.91 15.05 2.97
C GLU A 61 16.63 15.56 4.40
N ALA A 62 15.95 16.69 4.53
CA ALA A 62 15.50 17.20 5.82
C ALA A 62 14.49 16.26 6.51
N ASN A 63 13.58 15.65 5.75
CA ASN A 63 12.62 14.68 6.29
C ASN A 63 13.31 13.36 6.66
N LYS A 64 14.24 12.86 5.82
CA LYS A 64 15.03 11.66 6.12
C LYS A 64 15.81 11.81 7.44
N LYS A 65 16.53 12.93 7.61
CA LYS A 65 17.27 13.24 8.85
C LYS A 65 16.35 13.31 10.07
N LYS A 66 15.19 13.97 9.96
CA LYS A 66 14.22 14.06 11.06
C LYS A 66 13.70 12.69 11.49
N LEU A 67 13.38 11.82 10.52
CA LEU A 67 12.91 10.46 10.80
C LEU A 67 14.00 9.61 11.43
N GLU A 68 15.25 9.72 10.98
CA GLU A 68 16.38 9.02 11.55
C GLU A 68 16.64 9.45 13.01
N MET A 69 16.64 10.76 13.28
CA MET A 69 16.77 11.31 14.64
C MET A 69 15.62 10.84 15.53
N TRP A 70 14.38 10.88 15.03
CA TRP A 70 13.22 10.39 15.77
C TRP A 70 13.33 8.90 16.09
N ALA A 71 13.77 8.06 15.14
CA ALA A 71 13.95 6.63 15.36
C ALA A 71 15.02 6.35 16.44
N LYS A 72 16.14 7.08 16.43
CA LYS A 72 17.17 6.98 17.48
C LYS A 72 16.65 7.36 18.87
N GLN A 73 15.72 8.30 18.95
CA GLN A 73 15.10 8.75 20.21
C GLN A 73 13.95 7.85 20.68
N ASN A 74 13.43 6.97 19.81
CA ASN A 74 12.25 6.15 20.07
C ASN A 74 12.52 4.68 19.66
N PRO A 75 13.52 4.01 20.27
CA PRO A 75 13.86 2.63 19.92
C PRO A 75 12.67 1.69 20.20
N GLY A 76 12.43 0.73 19.30
CA GLY A 76 11.34 -0.25 19.43
C GLY A 76 9.96 0.24 18.97
N VAL A 77 9.75 1.55 18.85
CA VAL A 77 8.43 2.11 18.47
C VAL A 77 8.10 1.80 17.02
N LYS A 78 9.11 1.71 16.14
CA LYS A 78 8.91 1.36 14.73
C LYS A 78 8.47 -0.09 14.59
N GLU A 79 9.09 -0.99 15.34
CA GLU A 79 8.83 -2.42 15.35
C GLU A 79 7.42 -2.69 15.90
N ALA A 80 7.08 -2.10 17.06
CA ALA A 80 5.72 -2.18 17.61
C ALA A 80 4.65 -1.57 16.68
N ALA A 81 5.00 -0.53 15.92
CA ALA A 81 4.10 0.04 14.93
C ALA A 81 3.91 -0.86 13.71
N ALA A 82 4.95 -1.57 13.29
CA ALA A 82 4.88 -2.55 12.20
C ALA A 82 4.08 -3.78 12.61
N GLU A 83 4.32 -4.33 13.81
CA GLU A 83 3.59 -5.47 14.36
C GLU A 83 2.09 -5.20 14.46
N ARG A 84 1.70 -4.08 15.07
CA ARG A 84 0.30 -3.62 15.10
C ARG A 84 -0.28 -3.48 13.69
N GLY A 85 0.50 -2.90 12.77
CA GLY A 85 0.10 -2.76 11.36
C GLY A 85 -0.25 -4.11 10.74
N THR A 86 0.67 -5.06 10.84
CA THR A 86 0.48 -6.44 10.35
C THR A 86 -0.78 -7.07 10.94
N ALA A 87 -0.96 -7.03 12.26
CA ALA A 87 -2.12 -7.65 12.91
C ALA A 87 -3.46 -7.07 12.42
N ILE A 88 -3.54 -5.74 12.31
CA ILE A 88 -4.76 -5.07 11.85
C ILE A 88 -5.03 -5.28 10.35
N HIS A 89 -3.98 -5.34 9.53
CA HIS A 89 -4.13 -5.72 8.12
C HIS A 89 -4.61 -7.16 7.96
N SER A 90 -4.08 -8.11 8.73
CA SER A 90 -4.59 -9.49 8.74
C SER A 90 -6.06 -9.56 9.15
N CYS A 91 -6.48 -8.77 10.16
CA CYS A 91 -7.90 -8.68 10.53
C CYS A 91 -8.77 -8.13 9.39
N MET A 92 -8.27 -7.12 8.66
CA MET A 92 -8.95 -6.54 7.50
C MET A 92 -9.08 -7.56 6.36
N GLU A 93 -8.02 -8.30 6.06
CA GLU A 93 -8.01 -9.35 5.04
C GLU A 93 -9.04 -10.43 5.38
N MET A 94 -9.00 -11.00 6.59
CA MET A 94 -9.95 -12.01 7.06
C MET A 94 -11.40 -11.49 6.98
N PHE A 95 -11.67 -10.27 7.45
CA PHE A 95 -13.01 -9.69 7.42
C PHE A 95 -13.57 -9.55 5.99
N LEU A 96 -12.74 -9.06 5.06
CA LEU A 96 -13.16 -8.86 3.68
C LEU A 96 -13.33 -10.19 2.92
N LYS A 97 -12.52 -11.20 3.25
CA LYS A 97 -12.63 -12.58 2.75
C LYS A 97 -13.74 -13.40 3.40
N LYS A 98 -14.47 -12.84 4.38
CA LYS A 98 -15.55 -13.51 5.14
C LYS A 98 -15.05 -14.69 5.97
N GLU A 99 -13.82 -14.57 6.46
CA GLU A 99 -13.20 -15.49 7.41
C GLU A 99 -13.45 -15.01 8.84
N ASP A 100 -13.22 -15.90 9.81
CA ASP A 100 -13.32 -15.55 11.23
C ASP A 100 -12.20 -14.58 11.62
N VAL A 101 -12.56 -13.45 12.22
CA VAL A 101 -11.62 -12.41 12.62
C VAL A 101 -11.33 -12.54 14.12
N ASP A 102 -10.08 -12.87 14.45
CA ASP A 102 -9.56 -12.81 15.82
C ASP A 102 -8.62 -11.60 15.97
N VAL A 103 -9.07 -10.60 16.74
CA VAL A 103 -8.32 -9.36 16.94
C VAL A 103 -7.52 -9.48 18.24
N PRO A 104 -6.18 -9.33 18.20
CA PRO A 104 -5.39 -9.29 19.43
C PRO A 104 -5.90 -8.21 20.39
N GLN A 105 -6.05 -8.57 21.66
CA GLN A 105 -6.69 -7.72 22.67
C GLN A 105 -6.03 -6.35 22.78
N GLU A 106 -4.69 -6.28 22.69
CA GLU A 106 -3.91 -5.05 22.72
C GLU A 106 -4.15 -4.12 21.52
N TYR A 107 -4.73 -4.64 20.43
CA TYR A 107 -4.99 -3.89 19.19
C TYR A 107 -6.48 -3.64 18.94
N GLN A 108 -7.36 -4.05 19.86
CA GLN A 108 -8.82 -3.91 19.74
C GLN A 108 -9.26 -2.47 19.43
N GLU A 109 -8.60 -1.46 20.01
CA GLU A 109 -8.93 -0.05 19.78
C GLU A 109 -8.68 0.38 18.32
N PHE A 110 -7.73 -0.25 17.62
CA PHE A 110 -7.45 0.04 16.21
C PHE A 110 -8.42 -0.68 15.26
N TRP A 111 -9.09 -1.72 15.74
CA TRP A 111 -10.13 -2.44 14.99
C TRP A 111 -11.54 -1.89 15.25
N THR A 112 -11.75 -1.21 16.38
CA THR A 112 -13.06 -0.70 16.76
C THR A 112 -13.61 0.24 15.68
N GLY A 113 -14.80 -0.07 15.13
CA GLY A 113 -15.43 0.67 14.03
C GLY A 113 -14.96 0.27 12.62
N MET A 114 -13.88 -0.51 12.48
CA MET A 114 -13.40 -0.98 11.17
C MET A 114 -14.44 -1.82 10.41
N PRO A 115 -15.18 -2.77 11.04
CA PRO A 115 -16.20 -3.54 10.34
C PRO A 115 -17.28 -2.69 9.66
N GLU A 116 -17.66 -1.55 10.25
CA GLU A 116 -18.64 -0.63 9.65
C GLU A 116 -18.08 0.05 8.40
N ILE A 117 -16.82 0.50 8.45
CA ILE A 117 -16.15 1.11 7.31
C ILE A 117 -15.92 0.09 6.19
N LEU A 118 -15.40 -1.09 6.52
CA LEU A 118 -15.16 -2.18 5.57
C LEU A 118 -16.47 -2.72 4.98
N GLY A 119 -17.57 -2.67 5.75
CA GLY A 119 -18.91 -3.03 5.28
C GLY A 119 -19.49 -2.10 4.21
N GLN A 120 -18.84 -0.96 3.92
CA GLN A 120 -19.26 -0.05 2.85
C GLN A 120 -18.90 -0.54 1.45
N PHE A 121 -18.00 -1.53 1.33
CA PHE A 121 -17.66 -2.14 0.05
C PHE A 121 -18.81 -3.07 -0.39
N GLN A 122 -19.44 -2.73 -1.52
CA GLN A 122 -20.47 -3.56 -2.17
C GLN A 122 -19.85 -4.81 -2.80
N GLU A 123 -18.62 -4.68 -3.32
CA GLU A 123 -17.84 -5.76 -3.93
C GLU A 123 -16.38 -5.57 -3.52
N VAL A 124 -15.69 -6.67 -3.21
CA VAL A 124 -14.26 -6.67 -2.91
C VAL A 124 -13.55 -7.45 -4.02
N LEU A 125 -12.62 -6.80 -4.70
CA LEU A 125 -11.83 -7.38 -5.81
C LEU A 125 -10.45 -7.83 -5.30
N TRP A 126 -9.94 -7.18 -4.26
CA TRP A 126 -8.63 -7.38 -3.67
C TRP A 126 -8.67 -7.07 -2.17
N ALA A 127 -8.06 -7.94 -1.37
CA ALA A 127 -7.82 -7.74 0.06
C ALA A 127 -6.45 -8.35 0.41
N GLU A 128 -5.39 -7.53 0.42
CA GLU A 128 -3.95 -7.86 0.38
C GLU A 128 -3.51 -8.69 -0.85
N THR A 129 -4.42 -9.51 -1.38
CA THR A 129 -4.28 -10.44 -2.50
C THR A 129 -5.49 -10.35 -3.43
N PRO A 130 -5.35 -10.70 -4.72
CA PRO A 130 -6.49 -10.72 -5.65
C PRO A 130 -7.52 -11.78 -5.23
N LEU A 131 -8.80 -11.42 -5.24
CA LEU A 131 -9.90 -12.36 -4.92
C LEU A 131 -10.53 -13.00 -6.16
N ARG A 132 -10.33 -12.42 -7.35
CA ARG A 132 -10.89 -12.94 -8.59
C ARG A 132 -9.92 -13.90 -9.27
N ASP A 133 -10.48 -14.94 -9.89
CA ASP A 133 -9.71 -15.95 -10.63
C ASP A 133 -8.92 -15.34 -11.80
N ASP A 134 -9.52 -14.39 -12.51
CA ASP A 134 -8.92 -13.68 -13.64
C ASP A 134 -7.78 -12.72 -13.26
N HIS A 135 -7.55 -12.50 -11.96
CA HIS A 135 -6.47 -11.67 -11.42
C HIS A 135 -5.39 -12.50 -10.70
N GLN A 136 -5.47 -13.83 -10.67
CA GLN A 136 -4.49 -14.67 -9.98
C GLN A 136 -3.09 -14.60 -10.59
N PHE A 137 -2.95 -14.08 -11.82
CA PHE A 137 -1.64 -13.75 -12.40
C PHE A 137 -0.84 -12.74 -11.56
N ALA A 138 -1.51 -12.00 -10.66
CA ALA A 138 -0.89 -11.03 -9.75
C ALA A 138 -0.36 -11.62 -8.44
N LEU A 139 -0.65 -12.90 -8.13
CA LEU A 139 -0.30 -13.54 -6.87
C LEU A 139 0.97 -14.38 -7.00
N SER A 140 1.97 -14.11 -6.17
CA SER A 140 3.19 -14.92 -6.08
C SER A 140 3.02 -16.18 -5.22
N GLU A 141 3.97 -17.11 -5.32
CA GLU A 141 4.01 -18.34 -4.50
C GLU A 141 4.07 -18.07 -3.00
N ASP A 142 4.69 -16.95 -2.59
CA ASP A 142 4.82 -16.54 -1.18
C ASP A 142 3.59 -15.76 -0.69
N GLY A 143 2.49 -15.80 -1.45
CA GLY A 143 1.18 -15.27 -1.06
C GLY A 143 1.09 -13.74 -1.12
N ILE A 144 1.97 -13.08 -1.89
CA ILE A 144 1.99 -11.62 -2.00
C ILE A 144 1.33 -11.19 -3.31
N GLY A 145 0.26 -10.41 -3.18
CA GLY A 145 -0.35 -9.73 -4.31
C GLY A 145 0.54 -8.61 -4.84
N ARG A 146 0.70 -8.52 -6.16
CA ARG A 146 1.51 -7.52 -6.85
C ARG A 146 0.68 -6.78 -7.88
N VAL A 147 0.74 -5.45 -7.85
CA VAL A 147 0.26 -4.60 -8.95
C VAL A 147 1.45 -3.88 -9.53
N TRP A 148 1.62 -3.99 -10.85
CA TRP A 148 2.72 -3.38 -11.58
C TRP A 148 2.24 -2.16 -12.34
N GLY A 149 3.09 -1.13 -12.38
CA GLY A 149 2.90 0.06 -13.22
C GLY A 149 4.21 0.41 -13.92
N ARG A 150 4.11 1.20 -14.99
CA ARG A 150 5.24 1.76 -15.74
C ARG A 150 4.82 3.12 -16.30
N ASP A 151 5.77 4.03 -16.40
CA ASP A 151 5.52 5.34 -17.01
C ASP A 151 5.82 5.32 -18.52
N GLU A 152 5.66 6.48 -19.16
CA GLU A 152 5.91 6.68 -20.61
C GLU A 152 7.36 6.40 -21.02
N GLU A 153 8.30 6.42 -20.07
CA GLU A 153 9.71 6.05 -20.30
C GLU A 153 9.98 4.57 -19.98
N GLU A 154 8.92 3.77 -19.81
CA GLU A 154 8.96 2.34 -19.48
C GLU A 154 9.69 2.04 -18.16
N ARG A 155 9.72 3.01 -17.22
CA ARG A 155 10.32 2.81 -15.88
C ARG A 155 9.29 2.13 -14.97
N PRO A 156 9.53 0.90 -14.50
CA PRO A 156 8.53 0.16 -13.75
C PRO A 156 8.54 0.46 -12.25
N TRP A 157 7.39 0.26 -11.62
CA TRP A 157 7.23 0.16 -10.17
C TRP A 157 6.23 -0.95 -9.81
N VAL A 158 6.29 -1.41 -8.57
CA VAL A 158 5.36 -2.40 -8.04
C VAL A 158 4.81 -1.95 -6.70
N GLY A 159 3.55 -2.24 -6.43
CA GLY A 159 3.05 -2.20 -5.07
C GLY A 159 2.12 -3.36 -4.75
N SER A 160 1.62 -3.33 -3.53
CA SER A 160 0.77 -4.35 -2.92
C SER A 160 -0.33 -3.56 -2.23
N PRO A 161 -1.46 -3.31 -2.92
CA PRO A 161 -2.59 -2.60 -2.34
C PRO A 161 -3.19 -3.37 -1.17
N ASP A 162 -3.72 -2.63 -0.19
CA ASP A 162 -4.46 -3.24 0.91
C ASP A 162 -5.84 -3.69 0.42
N ILE A 163 -6.60 -2.80 -0.25
CA ILE A 163 -7.97 -3.08 -0.71
C ILE A 163 -8.22 -2.47 -2.09
N ILE A 164 -8.84 -3.26 -2.98
CA ILE A 164 -9.49 -2.79 -4.20
C ILE A 164 -10.93 -3.30 -4.19
N GLY A 165 -11.91 -2.42 -4.34
CA GLY A 165 -13.32 -2.81 -4.31
C GLY A 165 -14.24 -1.73 -4.84
N VAL A 166 -15.54 -2.01 -4.85
CA VAL A 166 -16.58 -1.06 -5.20
C VAL A 166 -17.17 -0.50 -3.91
N ALA A 167 -17.06 0.81 -3.70
CA ALA A 167 -17.67 1.52 -2.58
C ALA A 167 -18.46 2.73 -3.11
N GLY A 168 -19.74 2.83 -2.74
CA GLY A 168 -20.62 3.88 -3.23
C GLY A 168 -20.76 3.88 -4.76
N ASN A 169 -20.81 2.69 -5.37
CA ASN A 169 -20.84 2.49 -6.83
C ASN A 169 -19.61 3.04 -7.58
N LYS A 170 -18.47 3.17 -6.90
CA LYS A 170 -17.21 3.61 -7.50
C LYS A 170 -16.12 2.59 -7.23
N LEU A 171 -15.37 2.24 -8.27
CA LEU A 171 -14.12 1.51 -8.11
C LEU A 171 -13.19 2.33 -7.22
N THR A 172 -12.75 1.72 -6.14
CA THR A 172 -12.09 2.38 -5.03
C THR A 172 -10.85 1.58 -4.66
N LEU A 173 -9.72 2.27 -4.66
CA LEU A 173 -8.49 1.83 -4.04
C LEU A 173 -8.44 2.40 -2.62
N ALA A 174 -8.24 1.54 -1.62
CA ALA A 174 -8.14 1.95 -0.23
C ALA A 174 -6.85 1.42 0.41
N ASP A 175 -6.32 2.23 1.31
CA ASP A 175 -5.07 2.01 2.04
C ASP A 175 -5.37 2.15 3.53
N LEU A 176 -5.30 1.03 4.23
CA LEU A 176 -5.54 0.94 5.66
C LEU A 176 -4.31 1.44 6.41
N LYS A 177 -4.53 2.23 7.46
CA LYS A 177 -3.44 2.77 8.28
C LYS A 177 -3.79 2.78 9.75
N THR A 178 -2.90 2.25 10.57
CA THR A 178 -3.01 2.35 12.03
C THR A 178 -2.29 3.61 12.54
N SER A 179 -2.80 4.21 13.62
CA SER A 179 -2.11 5.32 14.26
C SER A 179 -2.53 5.59 15.69
N VAL A 180 -1.54 5.88 16.53
CA VAL A 180 -1.71 6.33 17.92
C VAL A 180 -2.07 7.82 18.02
N LYS A 181 -2.09 8.55 16.90
CA LYS A 181 -2.47 9.97 16.82
C LYS A 181 -3.42 10.18 15.63
N PRO A 182 -4.39 11.10 15.70
CA PRO A 182 -5.35 11.30 14.63
C PRO A 182 -4.71 11.59 13.27
N TYR A 183 -5.20 10.95 12.21
CA TYR A 183 -4.96 11.40 10.85
C TYR A 183 -5.74 12.69 10.59
N CYS A 184 -5.14 13.62 9.85
CA CYS A 184 -5.72 14.93 9.63
C CYS A 184 -5.68 15.28 8.16
N ARG A 185 -6.84 15.43 7.51
CA ARG A 185 -6.89 15.86 6.11
C ARG A 185 -6.39 17.30 5.93
N TRP A 186 -6.59 18.13 6.94
CA TRP A 186 -6.37 19.57 6.86
C TRP A 186 -5.15 20.00 7.69
N TRP A 187 -4.45 21.01 7.19
CA TRP A 187 -3.36 21.66 7.94
C TRP A 187 -3.92 22.32 9.20
N PRO A 188 -3.28 22.18 10.38
CA PRO A 188 -3.75 22.76 11.63
C PRO A 188 -3.49 24.28 11.69
N LYS A 189 -4.24 25.06 10.92
CA LYS A 189 -4.09 26.53 10.83
C LYS A 189 -4.57 27.25 12.08
N GLU A 190 -5.56 26.70 12.77
CA GLU A 190 -6.26 27.34 13.89
C GLU A 190 -5.59 27.08 15.25
N LEU A 191 -4.62 26.17 15.31
CA LEU A 191 -3.93 25.83 16.55
C LEU A 191 -2.64 26.64 16.69
N GLU A 192 -2.28 26.97 17.93
CA GLU A 192 -1.03 27.65 18.24
C GLU A 192 0.17 26.84 17.72
N LYS A 193 0.98 27.46 16.85
CA LYS A 193 2.11 26.82 16.21
C LYS A 193 3.12 26.33 17.25
N GLY A 194 3.39 25.03 17.23
CA GLY A 194 4.31 24.40 18.19
C GLY A 194 3.66 23.94 19.48
N SER A 195 2.35 24.14 19.69
CA SER A 195 1.64 23.46 20.76
C SER A 195 1.66 21.92 20.55
N PRO A 196 1.52 21.11 21.62
CA PRO A 196 1.42 19.66 21.50
C PRO A 196 0.32 19.20 20.53
N GLU A 197 -0.83 19.87 20.57
CA GLU A 197 -1.96 19.57 19.68
C GLU A 197 -1.63 19.91 18.22
N TRP A 198 -1.05 21.09 17.97
CA TRP A 198 -0.62 21.48 16.62
C TRP A 198 0.38 20.48 16.04
N ARG A 199 1.36 20.03 16.83
CA ARG A 199 2.34 19.02 16.39
C ARG A 199 1.69 17.68 16.08
N ALA A 200 0.73 17.24 16.90
CA ALA A 200 0.00 15.99 16.66
C ALA A 200 -0.81 16.04 15.36
N ARG A 201 -1.56 17.13 15.13
CA ARG A 201 -2.34 17.34 13.91
C ARG A 201 -1.47 17.50 12.68
N LEU A 202 -0.34 18.21 12.79
CA LEU A 202 0.65 18.30 11.72
C LEU A 202 1.18 16.92 11.34
N GLY A 203 1.56 16.10 12.33
CA GLY A 203 1.98 14.72 12.09
C GLY A 203 0.91 13.90 11.38
N GLY A 204 -0.36 14.05 11.79
CA GLY A 204 -1.51 13.45 11.11
C GLY A 204 -1.67 13.90 9.66
N TYR A 205 -1.45 15.18 9.37
CA TYR A 205 -1.50 15.73 8.01
C TYR A 205 -0.39 15.19 7.12
N MET A 206 0.84 15.14 7.62
CA MET A 206 1.96 14.57 6.84
C MET A 206 1.74 13.10 6.50
N LYS A 207 1.16 12.32 7.43
CA LYS A 207 0.80 10.92 7.18
C LYS A 207 -0.31 10.80 6.13
N PHE A 208 -1.34 11.64 6.21
CA PHE A 208 -2.42 11.68 5.21
C PHE A 208 -1.88 11.97 3.80
N GLN A 209 -1.02 12.99 3.65
CA GLN A 209 -0.38 13.31 2.38
C GLN A 209 0.44 12.14 1.82
N LYS A 210 1.19 11.44 2.68
CA LYS A 210 1.95 10.24 2.27
C LYS A 210 1.03 9.12 1.76
N CYS A 211 -0.08 8.86 2.45
CA CYS A 211 -1.10 7.89 2.01
C CYS A 211 -1.67 8.28 0.63
N CYS A 212 -2.00 9.56 0.42
CA CYS A 212 -2.46 10.03 -0.91
C CYS A 212 -1.43 9.81 -2.01
N LEU A 213 -0.13 10.00 -1.74
CA LEU A 213 0.94 9.71 -2.71
C LEU A 213 1.02 8.22 -3.04
N GLN A 214 0.88 7.35 -2.04
CA GLN A 214 0.85 5.89 -2.26
C GLN A 214 -0.33 5.49 -3.14
N LEU A 215 -1.54 5.99 -2.83
CA LEU A 215 -2.75 5.75 -3.62
C LEU A 215 -2.62 6.32 -5.05
N GLY A 216 -2.02 7.50 -5.21
CA GLY A 216 -1.76 8.09 -6.52
C GLY A 216 -0.85 7.24 -7.40
N ALA A 217 0.16 6.59 -6.83
CA ALA A 217 1.09 5.73 -7.58
C ALA A 217 0.43 4.46 -8.16
N TYR A 218 -0.68 4.01 -7.59
CA TYR A 218 -1.46 2.88 -8.09
C TYR A 218 -2.50 3.26 -9.14
N ALA A 219 -2.80 4.55 -9.27
CA ALA A 219 -3.79 5.07 -10.22
C ALA A 219 -3.16 5.57 -11.53
N LEU A 220 -1.82 5.56 -11.60
CA LEU A 220 -1.02 5.83 -12.81
C LEU A 220 -0.87 4.55 -13.62
#